data_AF-A0A094DWY0-F1
#
_entry.id   AF-A0A094DWY0-F1
#
_cell.length_a   1.000
_cell.length_b   1.000
_cell.length_c   1.000
_cell.angle_alpha   90.00
_cell.angle_beta   90.00
_cell.angle_gamma   90.00
#
_symmetry.space_group_name_H-M   'P 1'
#
loop_
_entity.id
_entity.type
_entity.pdbx_description
1 polymer ?
#
loop_
_entity_poly.entity_id
_entity_poly.type
_entity_poly.pdbx_seq_one_letter_code
_entity_poly.pdbx_strand_id
1 'polypeptide(L)'
;MTSYAQEYPAGAVPYHTQTAPTQVLYEQARQAAVAKASPHSRRPGLPSQRRPWSTEEENALMAGLDQVKGPHWSQILALYGAKGQVSEILKDRNQVQLKDKARNLKLFFLKSNIEVPYYL
;
A
#
# COMPACT_ATOMS: atom_id res chain seq x y z
N MET A 1 -13.91 2.77 -29.68
CA MET A 1 -13.93 3.17 -28.26
C MET A 1 -12.49 3.36 -27.84
N THR A 2 -12.01 4.60 -27.91
CA THR A 2 -10.64 4.97 -27.58
C THR A 2 -10.49 4.89 -26.07
N SER A 3 -9.82 3.86 -25.58
CA SER A 3 -9.44 3.73 -24.18
C SER A 3 -8.57 4.94 -23.84
N TYR A 4 -9.07 5.88 -23.04
CA TYR A 4 -8.25 6.94 -22.47
C TYR A 4 -7.23 6.27 -21.55
N ALA A 5 -6.06 5.93 -22.08
CA ALA A 5 -4.89 5.66 -21.27
C ALA A 5 -4.62 6.97 -20.51
N GLN A 6 -4.93 6.97 -19.23
CA GLN A 6 -4.70 8.10 -18.36
C GLN A 6 -3.18 8.24 -18.22
N GLU A 7 -2.55 8.99 -19.12
CA GLU A 7 -1.11 9.29 -19.08
C GLU A 7 -0.84 10.10 -17.82
N TYR A 8 -0.30 9.43 -16.80
CA TYR A 8 0.21 10.11 -15.62
C TYR A 8 1.51 10.81 -15.99
N PRO A 9 1.71 12.08 -15.56
CA PRO A 9 2.94 12.79 -15.88
C PRO A 9 4.15 11.98 -15.42
N ALA A 10 5.22 11.98 -16.21
CA ALA A 10 6.40 11.11 -16.02
C ALA A 10 7.10 11.24 -14.64
N GLY A 11 6.76 12.26 -13.84
CA GLY A 11 7.22 12.41 -12.46
C GLY A 11 6.30 11.80 -11.38
N ALA A 12 5.11 11.34 -11.74
CA ALA A 12 4.14 10.72 -10.82
C ALA A 12 4.26 9.18 -10.79
N VAL A 13 4.84 8.58 -11.83
CA VAL A 13 5.16 7.14 -11.87
C VAL A 13 6.61 6.94 -11.42
N PRO A 14 6.85 6.26 -10.29
CA PRO A 14 8.19 6.12 -9.73
C PRO A 14 9.14 5.31 -10.64
N TYR A 15 8.63 4.47 -11.55
CA TYR A 15 9.40 3.65 -12.50
C TYR A 15 8.69 3.50 -13.85
N HIS A 16 9.47 3.40 -14.95
CA HIS A 16 8.95 3.29 -16.33
C HIS A 16 8.17 1.99 -16.61
N THR A 17 8.33 0.97 -15.76
CA THR A 17 7.60 -0.30 -15.90
C THR A 17 6.19 -0.21 -15.31
N GLN A 18 5.88 0.86 -14.56
CA GLN A 18 4.62 1.01 -13.85
C GLN A 18 3.61 1.82 -14.66
N THR A 19 2.43 1.24 -14.88
CA THR A 19 1.40 1.87 -15.72
C THR A 19 0.73 3.08 -15.05
N ALA A 20 0.73 3.12 -13.71
CA ALA A 20 0.10 4.18 -12.91
C ALA A 20 0.80 4.36 -11.56
N PRO A 21 0.71 5.52 -10.88
CA PRO A 21 1.29 5.75 -9.55
C PRO A 21 0.83 4.73 -8.51
N THR A 22 1.67 4.45 -7.50
CA THR A 22 1.40 3.48 -6.42
C THR A 22 0.04 3.71 -5.75
N GLN A 23 -0.33 4.97 -5.52
CA GLN A 23 -1.62 5.34 -4.93
C GLN A 23 -2.81 4.97 -5.83
N VAL A 24 -2.68 5.13 -7.15
CA VAL A 24 -3.75 4.80 -8.11
C VAL A 24 -3.94 3.30 -8.19
N LEU A 25 -2.86 2.54 -8.27
CA LEU A 25 -2.93 1.07 -8.28
C LEU A 25 -3.60 0.56 -7.00
N TYR A 26 -3.27 1.15 -5.84
CA TYR A 26 -3.88 0.77 -4.57
C TYR A 26 -5.39 1.03 -4.56
N GLU A 27 -5.82 2.20 -5.02
CA GLU A 27 -7.25 2.53 -5.10
C GLU A 27 -7.99 1.60 -6.08
N GLN A 28 -7.41 1.30 -7.25
CA GLN A 28 -7.96 0.32 -8.20
C GLN A 28 -8.06 -1.08 -7.59
N ALA A 29 -7.03 -1.54 -6.88
CA ALA A 29 -7.03 -2.83 -6.20
C ALA A 29 -8.09 -2.89 -5.09
N ARG A 30 -8.32 -1.78 -4.39
CA ARG A 30 -9.36 -1.63 -3.38
C ARG A 30 -10.76 -1.71 -3.98
N GLN A 31 -11.00 -0.98 -5.06
CA GLN A 31 -12.27 -1.02 -5.80
C GLN A 31 -12.54 -2.42 -6.39
N ALA A 32 -11.53 -3.05 -6.99
CA ALA A 32 -11.63 -4.42 -7.51
C ALA A 32 -11.94 -5.46 -6.41
N ALA A 33 -11.35 -5.30 -5.23
CA ALA A 33 -11.61 -6.18 -4.09
C ALA A 33 -13.02 -5.98 -3.52
N VAL A 34 -13.50 -4.74 -3.42
CA VAL A 34 -14.88 -4.45 -2.99
C VAL A 34 -15.90 -5.00 -3.99
N ALA A 35 -15.67 -4.85 -5.29
CA ALA A 35 -16.53 -5.41 -6.33
C ALA A 35 -16.61 -6.95 -6.29
N LYS A 36 -15.53 -7.62 -5.88
CA LYS A 36 -15.46 -9.09 -5.74
C LYS A 36 -15.91 -9.60 -4.36
N ALA A 37 -16.11 -8.73 -3.38
CA ALA A 37 -16.47 -9.12 -2.02
C ALA A 37 -17.95 -9.53 -1.94
N SER A 38 -18.21 -10.83 -1.88
CA SER A 38 -19.54 -11.36 -1.56
C SER A 38 -19.89 -11.04 -0.08
N PRO A 39 -21.09 -10.53 0.22
CA PRO A 39 -21.48 -10.12 1.58
C PRO A 39 -21.57 -11.27 2.60
N HIS A 40 -21.43 -12.52 2.17
CA HIS A 40 -21.68 -13.71 2.99
C HIS A 40 -20.46 -14.39 3.61
N SER A 41 -19.24 -13.83 3.53
CA SER A 41 -18.03 -14.51 4.03
C SER A 41 -17.55 -14.10 5.42
N ARG A 42 -18.26 -13.21 6.14
CA ARG A 42 -17.86 -12.85 7.52
C ARG A 42 -18.34 -13.90 8.51
N ARG A 43 -17.58 -14.99 8.66
CA ARG A 43 -17.66 -15.82 9.87
C ARG A 43 -17.35 -14.92 11.08
N PRO A 44 -18.19 -14.89 12.13
CA PRO A 44 -17.88 -14.20 13.37
C PRO A 44 -16.78 -14.99 14.10
N GLY A 45 -15.54 -14.81 13.65
CA GLY A 45 -14.34 -15.26 14.36
C GLY A 45 -13.91 -14.18 15.34
N LEU A 46 -13.57 -14.61 16.55
CA LEU A 46 -13.01 -13.84 17.66
C LEU A 46 -12.23 -12.59 17.19
N PRO A 47 -12.52 -11.38 17.72
CA PRO A 47 -11.87 -10.16 17.26
C PRO A 47 -10.35 -10.34 17.33
N SER A 48 -9.68 -10.19 16.19
CA SER A 48 -8.22 -10.17 16.12
C SER A 48 -7.72 -9.12 17.11
N GLN A 49 -7.05 -9.54 18.18
CA GLN A 49 -6.47 -8.61 19.17
C GLN A 49 -5.36 -7.72 18.57
N ARG A 50 -4.96 -7.96 17.32
CA ARG A 50 -3.98 -7.12 16.62
C ARG A 50 -4.66 -5.88 16.07
N ARG A 51 -4.16 -4.69 16.46
CA ARG A 51 -4.63 -3.40 15.95
C ARG A 51 -4.63 -3.43 14.40
N PRO A 52 -5.80 -3.26 13.76
CA PRO A 52 -5.89 -3.25 12.30
C PRO A 52 -5.03 -2.12 11.72
N TRP A 53 -4.54 -2.29 10.50
CA TRP A 53 -3.87 -1.21 9.76
C TRP A 53 -4.93 -0.24 9.24
N SER A 54 -4.74 1.05 9.47
CA SER A 54 -5.56 2.08 8.85
C SER A 54 -5.12 2.32 7.40
N THR A 55 -6.03 2.84 6.57
CA THR A 55 -5.70 3.24 5.20
C THR A 55 -4.57 4.28 5.16
N GLU A 56 -4.52 5.17 6.15
CA GLU A 56 -3.47 6.19 6.28
C GLU A 56 -2.10 5.56 6.53
N GLU A 57 -2.03 4.53 7.39
CA GLU A 57 -0.80 3.78 7.63
C GLU A 57 -0.34 3.02 6.39
N GLU A 58 -1.28 2.43 5.64
CA GLU A 58 -0.98 1.73 4.38
C GLU A 58 -0.44 2.71 3.33
N ASN A 59 -1.06 3.87 3.20
CA ASN A 59 -0.61 4.94 2.30
C ASN A 59 0.78 5.47 2.70
N ALA A 60 1.02 5.68 4.00
CA ALA A 60 2.32 6.11 4.50
C ALA A 60 3.42 5.06 4.24
N LEU A 61 3.10 3.77 4.37
CA LEU A 61 4.04 2.69 4.05
C LEU A 61 4.40 2.66 2.57
N MET A 62 3.41 2.77 1.69
CA MET A 62 3.63 2.81 0.23
C MET A 62 4.42 4.05 -0.18
N ALA A 63 4.07 5.23 0.35
CA ALA A 63 4.81 6.46 0.11
C ALA A 63 6.26 6.36 0.65
N GLY A 64 6.44 5.74 1.82
CA GLY A 64 7.75 5.49 2.40
C GLY A 64 8.62 4.61 1.50
N LEU A 65 8.05 3.51 0.97
CA LEU A 65 8.74 2.62 0.01
C LEU A 65 9.17 3.35 -1.26
N ASP A 66 8.29 4.21 -1.81
CA ASP A 66 8.60 5.01 -2.99
C ASP A 66 9.68 6.06 -2.72
N GLN A 67 9.66 6.72 -1.56
CA GLN A 67 10.64 7.73 -1.17
C GLN A 67 12.04 7.14 -0.94
N VAL A 68 12.12 6.03 -0.22
CA VAL A 68 13.41 5.38 0.09
C VAL A 68 13.85 4.41 -1.02
N LYS A 69 13.03 4.24 -2.08
CA LYS A 69 13.29 3.38 -3.23
C LYS A 69 13.58 1.92 -2.84
N GLY A 70 12.82 1.36 -1.90
CA GLY A 70 12.96 -0.04 -1.50
C GLY A 70 12.61 -0.34 -0.04
N PRO A 71 12.87 -1.56 0.45
CA PRO A 71 12.46 -2.04 1.77
C PRO A 71 13.38 -1.56 2.92
N HIS A 72 13.66 -0.26 2.99
CA HIS A 72 14.45 0.35 4.06
C HIS A 72 13.58 0.69 5.28
N TRP A 73 13.11 -0.34 6.00
CA TRP A 73 12.11 -0.19 7.07
C TRP A 73 12.50 0.80 8.16
N SER A 74 13.76 0.81 8.58
CA SER A 74 14.28 1.77 9.56
C SER A 74 14.24 3.21 9.03
N GLN A 75 14.55 3.43 7.75
CA GLN A 75 14.50 4.75 7.11
C GLN A 75 13.06 5.22 6.93
N ILE A 76 12.14 4.32 6.58
CA ILE A 76 10.70 4.61 6.54
C ILE A 76 10.20 5.03 7.93
N LEU A 77 10.63 4.34 9.00
CA LEU A 77 10.30 4.75 10.37
C LEU A 77 10.98 6.06 10.79
N ALA A 78 12.14 6.40 10.24
CA ALA A 78 12.76 7.71 10.48
C ALA A 78 11.96 8.86 9.83
N LEU A 79 11.21 8.58 8.77
CA LEU A 79 10.38 9.56 8.07
C LEU A 79 8.94 9.63 8.60
N TYR A 80 8.35 8.45 8.91
CA TYR A 80 6.93 8.28 9.21
C TYR A 80 6.63 7.73 10.62
N GLY A 81 7.67 7.32 11.36
CA GLY A 81 7.55 6.71 12.69
C GLY A 81 7.50 7.74 13.83
N ALA A 82 7.88 7.32 15.04
CA ALA A 82 7.90 8.22 16.19
C ALA A 82 8.98 9.29 15.98
N LYS A 83 8.61 10.58 16.02
CA LYS A 83 9.46 11.73 15.63
C LYS A 83 9.85 11.74 14.14
N GLY A 84 8.98 11.20 13.28
CA GLY A 84 9.19 11.19 11.84
C GLY A 84 9.29 12.60 11.25
N GLN A 85 10.18 12.79 10.28
CA GLN A 85 10.39 14.07 9.60
C GLN A 85 9.21 14.50 8.72
N VAL A 86 8.44 13.53 8.20
CA VAL A 86 7.32 13.76 7.28
C VAL A 86 6.00 13.66 8.02
N SER A 87 5.79 12.59 8.78
CA SER A 87 4.64 12.43 9.67
C SER A 87 4.92 11.40 10.76
N GLU A 88 4.00 11.23 11.70
CA GLU A 88 4.11 10.23 12.77
C GLU A 88 3.05 9.12 12.65
N ILE A 89 2.52 8.90 11.45
CA ILE A 89 1.41 7.95 11.22
C ILE A 89 1.82 6.50 11.57
N LEU A 90 3.09 6.14 11.35
CA LEU A 90 3.63 4.81 11.66
C LEU A 90 4.29 4.73 13.04
N LYS A 91 4.07 5.70 13.95
CA LYS A 91 4.74 5.73 15.27
C LYS A 91 4.48 4.52 16.15
N ASP A 92 3.32 3.88 16.01
CA ASP A 92 2.94 2.69 16.75
C ASP A 92 3.29 1.39 16.00
N ARG A 93 4.03 1.49 14.90
CA ARG A 93 4.44 0.36 14.06
C ARG A 93 5.95 0.12 14.14
N ASN A 94 6.36 -1.13 14.02
CA ASN A 94 7.77 -1.54 14.02
C ASN A 94 8.20 -2.15 12.67
N GLN A 95 9.51 -2.32 12.48
CA GLN A 95 10.08 -2.81 11.21
C GLN A 95 9.51 -4.18 10.78
N VAL A 96 9.25 -5.07 11.73
CA VAL A 96 8.68 -6.39 11.46
C VAL A 96 7.24 -6.26 10.93
N GLN A 97 6.45 -5.38 11.52
CA GLN A 97 5.08 -5.11 11.08
C GLN A 97 5.03 -4.44 9.70
N LEU A 98 5.94 -3.50 9.42
CA LEU A 98 6.05 -2.87 8.11
C LEU A 98 6.38 -3.92 7.03
N LYS A 99 7.36 -4.79 7.30
CA LYS A 99 7.74 -5.87 6.39
C LYS A 99 6.58 -6.84 6.12
N ASP A 100 5.89 -7.29 7.17
CA ASP A 100 4.75 -8.19 7.02
C ASP A 100 3.60 -7.51 6.26
N LYS A 101 3.36 -6.22 6.54
CA LYS A 101 2.32 -5.47 5.85
C LYS A 101 2.62 -5.26 4.37
N ALA A 102 3.86 -4.91 4.02
CA ALA A 102 4.29 -4.78 2.63
C ALA A 102 4.08 -6.09 1.86
N ARG A 103 4.48 -7.23 2.46
CA ARG A 103 4.21 -8.56 1.89
C ARG A 103 2.71 -8.81 1.68
N ASN A 104 1.89 -8.47 2.66
CA ASN A 104 0.43 -8.65 2.57
C ASN A 104 -0.19 -7.74 1.50
N LEU A 105 0.29 -6.50 1.35
CA LEU A 105 -0.12 -5.59 0.28
C LEU A 105 0.26 -6.14 -1.10
N LYS A 106 1.49 -6.64 -1.27
CA LYS A 106 1.90 -7.32 -2.50
C LYS A 106 0.96 -8.46 -2.87
N LEU A 107 0.62 -9.31 -1.90
CA LEU A 107 -0.33 -10.40 -2.12
C LEU A 107 -1.73 -9.88 -2.46
N PHE A 108 -2.15 -8.77 -1.88
CA PHE A 108 -3.42 -8.12 -2.18
C PHE A 108 -3.49 -7.66 -3.64
N PHE A 109 -2.46 -6.99 -4.16
CA PHE A 109 -2.37 -6.61 -5.58
C PHE A 109 -2.47 -7.82 -6.51
N LEU A 110 -1.69 -8.88 -6.23
CA LEU A 110 -1.71 -10.13 -6.99
C LEU A 110 -3.11 -10.77 -7.00
N LYS A 111 -3.80 -10.82 -5.86
CA LYS A 111 -5.17 -11.37 -5.76
C LYS A 111 -6.21 -10.51 -6.49
N SER A 112 -6.04 -9.19 -6.46
CA SER A 112 -6.93 -8.27 -7.17
C SER A 112 -6.71 -8.30 -8.70
N ASN A 113 -5.65 -8.96 -9.18
CA ASN A 113 -5.19 -8.95 -10.57
C ASN A 113 -4.85 -7.53 -11.04
N ILE A 114 -4.29 -6.74 -10.12
CA ILE A 114 -3.77 -5.40 -10.38
C ILE A 114 -2.25 -5.46 -10.31
N GLU A 115 -1.61 -4.62 -11.11
CA GLU A 115 -0.16 -4.47 -11.13
C GLU A 115 0.39 -4.20 -9.72
N VAL A 116 1.49 -4.87 -9.35
CA VAL A 116 2.17 -4.65 -8.07
C VAL A 116 3.11 -3.45 -8.23
N PRO A 117 3.02 -2.42 -7.37
CA PRO A 117 3.97 -1.31 -7.39
C PRO A 117 5.41 -1.79 -7.25
N TYR A 118 6.35 -1.15 -7.95
CA TYR A 118 7.71 -1.68 -8.13
C TYR A 118 8.48 -1.94 -6.83
N TYR A 119 8.32 -1.07 -5.82
CA TYR A 119 9.02 -1.19 -4.53
C TYR A 119 8.30 -2.04 -3.48
N LEU A 120 7.23 -2.74 -3.87
CA LEU A 120 6.38 -3.58 -3.00
C LEU A 120 6.70 -5.07 -3.08
#